data_AF-A0AAD7UAU7-F1
#
_entry.id   AF-A0AAD7UAU7-F1
#
_cell.length_a   1.000
_cell.length_b   1.000
_cell.length_c   1.000
_cell.angle_alpha   90.00
_cell.angle_beta   90.00
_cell.angle_gamma   90.00
#
_symmetry.space_group_name_H-M   'P 1'
#
loop_
_entity.id
_entity.type
_entity.pdbx_description
1 polymer ?
#
loop_
_entity_poly.entity_id
_entity_poly.type
_entity_poly.pdbx_seq_one_letter_code
_entity_poly.pdbx_strand_id
1 'polypeptide(L)'
;MARCARTRDREGLLVEARRVPESVFAALNACPLSAVKVVVVGQDPYHGPGQAHGLAFSIAKGARCKFPPSLRNILDEVSDDVKASKSSGGDLMPWAERGVLLLNAVLTVRGGAANSHQNKGWERFTDAVISAVNTRCPGVVFLLWGKPAQTKCASINKKKHRVLASSHPSPLSNTKTKSPFTGSRCFSKCNDLLLTDLGHDSAVNWDLAPE
;
A
#
# COMPACT_ATOMS: atom_id res chain seq x y z
N MET A 1 23.10 -7.50 -25.02
CA MET A 1 22.48 -6.18 -25.28
C MET A 1 21.27 -6.36 -26.20
N ALA A 2 20.07 -6.52 -25.65
CA ALA A 2 18.85 -6.66 -26.45
C ALA A 2 18.38 -5.27 -26.91
N ARG A 3 18.22 -5.07 -28.23
CA ARG A 3 17.79 -3.80 -28.82
C ARG A 3 16.30 -3.60 -28.58
N CYS A 4 15.93 -2.45 -28.01
CA CYS A 4 14.54 -2.05 -27.80
C CYS A 4 13.86 -1.78 -29.16
N ALA A 5 12.67 -2.35 -29.38
CA ALA A 5 11.88 -2.13 -30.59
C ALA A 5 11.26 -0.72 -30.54
N ARG A 6 11.46 0.07 -31.60
CA ARG A 6 10.93 1.44 -31.75
C ARG A 6 9.71 1.41 -32.66
N THR A 7 8.56 1.84 -32.16
CA THR A 7 7.34 2.09 -32.96
C THR A 7 7.00 3.57 -32.92
N ARG A 8 6.68 4.15 -34.08
CA ARG A 8 6.29 5.57 -34.22
C ARG A 8 4.77 5.71 -34.11
N ASP A 9 4.29 6.78 -33.48
CA ASP A 9 2.89 7.15 -33.54
C ASP A 9 2.56 7.95 -34.82
N ARG A 10 1.29 8.34 -34.98
CA ARG A 10 0.78 9.06 -36.16
C ARG A 10 1.34 10.49 -36.31
N GLU A 11 2.03 11.02 -35.30
CA GLU A 11 2.64 12.37 -35.32
C GLU A 11 4.17 12.33 -35.44
N GLY A 12 4.77 11.15 -35.62
CA GLY A 12 6.21 11.02 -35.87
C GLY A 12 7.09 11.24 -34.64
N LEU A 13 6.50 11.32 -33.45
CA LEU A 13 7.27 11.35 -32.21
C LEU A 13 7.82 9.95 -31.91
N LEU A 14 9.10 9.86 -31.57
CA LEU A 14 9.67 8.63 -31.01
C LEU A 14 9.06 8.39 -29.63
N VAL A 15 7.96 7.63 -29.59
CA VAL A 15 7.47 7.04 -28.35
C VAL A 15 8.39 5.87 -28.05
N GLU A 16 9.51 6.13 -27.37
CA GLU A 16 10.16 5.03 -26.65
C GLU A 16 9.12 4.47 -25.69
N ALA A 17 8.74 3.21 -25.88
CA ALA A 17 8.02 2.45 -24.87
C ALA A 17 8.93 2.41 -23.64
N ARG A 18 8.82 3.43 -22.78
CA ARG A 18 9.56 3.50 -21.53
C ARG A 18 9.19 2.25 -20.77
N ARG A 19 10.15 1.34 -20.62
CA ARG A 19 9.99 0.11 -19.84
C ARG A 19 9.41 0.53 -18.49
N VAL A 20 8.21 0.05 -18.20
CA VAL A 20 7.60 0.24 -16.88
C VAL A 20 8.62 -0.31 -15.88
N PRO A 21 9.12 0.49 -14.93
CA PRO A 21 10.08 0.00 -13.95
C PRO A 21 9.50 -1.24 -13.27
N GLU A 22 10.31 -2.28 -13.05
CA GLU A 22 9.85 -3.52 -12.40
C GLU A 22 9.23 -3.25 -11.03
N SER A 23 9.63 -2.16 -10.39
CA SER A 23 9.06 -1.68 -9.14
C SER A 23 7.57 -1.34 -9.22
N VAL A 24 6.98 -1.03 -10.38
CA VAL A 24 5.56 -0.66 -10.49
C VAL A 24 4.63 -1.77 -9.97
N PHE A 25 5.04 -3.03 -10.09
CA PHE A 25 4.29 -4.19 -9.58
C PHE A 25 4.92 -4.83 -8.34
N ALA A 26 5.85 -4.15 -7.66
CA ALA A 26 6.58 -4.70 -6.52
C ALA A 26 5.66 -5.20 -5.40
N ALA A 27 4.56 -4.48 -5.08
CA ALA A 27 3.59 -4.94 -4.10
C ALA A 27 2.93 -6.29 -4.45
N LEU A 28 2.66 -6.54 -5.74
CA LEU A 28 2.07 -7.79 -6.24
C LEU A 28 3.10 -8.92 -6.30
N ASN A 29 4.36 -8.57 -6.59
CA ASN A 29 5.46 -9.54 -6.62
C ASN A 29 5.83 -10.01 -5.21
N ALA A 30 5.85 -9.10 -4.23
CA ALA A 30 6.20 -9.40 -2.85
C ALA A 30 5.05 -10.08 -2.09
N CYS A 31 3.80 -9.74 -2.41
CA CYS A 31 2.61 -10.31 -1.80
C CYS A 31 1.71 -10.94 -2.88
N PRO A 32 2.01 -12.18 -3.32
CA PRO A 32 1.17 -12.87 -4.29
C PRO A 32 -0.22 -13.12 -3.71
N LEU A 33 -1.23 -13.25 -4.58
CA LEU A 33 -2.64 -13.34 -4.18
C LEU A 33 -2.92 -14.43 -3.11
N SER A 34 -2.20 -15.55 -3.17
CA SER A 34 -2.33 -16.67 -2.22
C SER A 34 -1.76 -16.36 -0.83
N ALA A 35 -0.90 -15.36 -0.69
CA ALA A 35 -0.27 -14.96 0.56
C ALA A 35 -0.98 -13.76 1.24
N VAL A 36 -1.97 -13.14 0.57
CA VAL A 36 -2.64 -11.95 1.09
C VAL A 36 -3.43 -12.27 2.36
N LYS A 37 -2.98 -11.68 3.48
CA LYS A 37 -3.69 -11.66 4.77
C LYS A 37 -4.34 -10.30 5.03
N VAL A 38 -3.63 -9.23 4.65
CA VAL A 38 -4.03 -7.84 4.91
C VAL A 38 -3.91 -7.03 3.63
N VAL A 39 -4.83 -6.08 3.43
CA VAL A 39 -4.75 -5.09 2.35
C VAL A 39 -4.72 -3.68 2.94
N VAL A 40 -3.74 -2.89 2.51
CA VAL A 40 -3.62 -1.46 2.79
C VAL A 40 -3.68 -0.72 1.45
N VAL A 41 -4.52 0.31 1.37
CA VAL A 41 -4.70 1.09 0.13
C VAL A 41 -4.14 2.49 0.28
N GLY A 42 -3.14 2.83 -0.54
CA GLY A 42 -2.63 4.18 -0.73
C GLY A 42 -3.28 4.90 -1.91
N GLN A 43 -2.97 6.19 -2.09
CA GLN A 43 -3.50 7.01 -3.18
C GLN A 43 -2.65 6.87 -4.44
N ASP A 44 -1.46 7.47 -4.43
CA ASP A 44 -0.45 7.43 -5.48
C ASP A 44 0.96 7.30 -4.87
N PRO A 45 1.98 6.94 -5.66
CA PRO A 45 3.34 6.81 -5.15
C PRO A 45 3.90 8.17 -4.72
N TYR A 46 4.91 8.16 -3.85
CA TYR A 46 5.67 9.37 -3.56
C TYR A 46 6.31 9.95 -4.84
N HIS A 47 6.17 11.26 -5.02
CA HIS A 47 6.60 11.97 -6.22
C HIS A 47 8.01 12.58 -6.13
N GLY A 48 8.71 12.40 -5.01
CA GLY A 48 10.11 12.83 -4.85
C GLY A 48 11.10 11.81 -5.44
N PRO A 49 12.28 12.26 -5.91
CA PRO A 49 13.30 11.36 -6.45
C PRO A 49 13.72 10.29 -5.44
N GLY A 50 13.76 9.02 -5.89
CA GLY A 50 14.23 7.89 -5.09
C GLY A 50 13.33 7.49 -3.92
N GLN A 51 12.13 8.08 -3.79
CA GLN A 51 11.20 7.75 -2.70
C GLN A 51 10.41 6.47 -2.99
N ALA A 52 9.58 6.51 -4.03
CA ALA A 52 8.70 5.41 -4.36
C ALA A 52 9.44 4.20 -4.93
N HIS A 53 9.07 3.01 -4.46
CA HIS A 53 9.58 1.74 -4.99
C HIS A 53 8.48 0.70 -5.24
N GLY A 54 7.23 1.15 -5.36
CA GLY A 54 6.09 0.30 -5.76
C GLY A 54 5.16 -0.17 -4.65
N LEU A 55 5.46 0.17 -3.40
CA LEU A 55 4.66 -0.16 -2.22
C LEU A 55 3.97 1.11 -1.70
N ALA A 56 2.69 1.01 -1.34
CA ALA A 56 1.97 2.10 -0.69
C ALA A 56 2.67 2.51 0.62
N PHE A 57 2.80 3.82 0.85
CA PHE A 57 3.44 4.44 2.03
C PHE A 57 4.94 4.15 2.24
N SER A 58 5.53 3.21 1.51
CA SER A 58 6.93 2.82 1.71
C SER A 58 7.91 3.70 0.94
N ILE A 59 9.10 3.90 1.52
CA ILE A 59 10.28 4.45 0.84
C ILE A 59 11.36 3.37 0.66
N ALA A 60 12.12 3.46 -0.42
CA ALA A 60 13.18 2.48 -0.70
C ALA A 60 14.23 2.40 0.42
N LYS A 61 14.78 1.21 0.68
CA LYS A 61 15.91 1.03 1.61
C LYS A 61 17.09 1.93 1.22
N GLY A 62 17.60 2.67 2.20
CA GLY A 62 18.71 3.61 2.00
C GLY A 62 18.35 4.89 1.23
N ALA A 63 17.06 5.15 0.98
CA ALA A 63 16.61 6.37 0.32
C ALA A 63 17.09 7.63 1.07
N ARG A 64 17.84 8.48 0.37
CA ARG A 64 18.29 9.80 0.86
C ARG A 64 17.24 10.85 0.53
N CYS A 65 16.05 10.71 1.11
CA CYS A 65 14.91 11.61 0.89
C CYS A 65 14.36 12.14 2.22
N LYS A 66 13.59 13.24 2.15
CA LYS A 66 12.81 13.70 3.32
C LYS A 66 11.83 12.59 3.72
N PHE A 67 11.89 12.19 5.00
CA PHE A 67 11.02 11.15 5.52
C PHE A 67 9.54 11.60 5.46
N PRO A 68 8.66 10.85 4.77
CA PRO A 68 7.27 11.25 4.62
C PRO A 68 6.53 11.33 5.96
N PRO A 69 5.81 12.43 6.26
CA PRO A 69 5.10 12.59 7.53
C PRO A 69 4.05 11.49 7.79
N SER A 70 3.33 11.06 6.75
CA SER A 70 2.34 9.98 6.87
C SER A 70 2.98 8.65 7.27
N LEU A 71 4.15 8.33 6.69
CA LEU A 71 4.89 7.12 7.05
C LEU A 71 5.39 7.19 8.49
N ARG A 72 5.84 8.36 8.96
CA ARG A 72 6.25 8.56 10.35
C ARG A 72 5.12 8.22 11.31
N ASN A 73 3.93 8.77 11.07
CA ASN A 73 2.77 8.49 11.89
C ASN A 73 2.37 7.00 11.87
N ILE A 74 2.51 6.32 10.72
CA ILE A 74 2.30 4.87 10.61
C ILE A 74 3.28 4.10 11.50
N LEU A 75 4.57 4.46 11.47
CA LEU A 75 5.61 3.81 12.27
C LEU A 75 5.47 4.11 13.77
N ASP A 76 5.02 5.30 14.13
CA ASP A 76 4.73 5.66 15.51
C ASP A 76 3.54 4.84 16.04
N GLU A 77 2.44 4.75 15.28
CA GLU A 77 1.26 3.97 15.69
C GLU A 77 1.57 2.47 15.82
N VAL A 78 2.30 1.87 14.88
CA VAL A 78 2.64 0.44 14.95
C VAL A 78 3.59 0.12 16.12
N SER A 79 4.53 1.02 16.41
CA SER A 79 5.40 0.94 17.59
C SER A 79 4.57 1.03 18.88
N ASP A 80 3.62 1.96 18.96
CA ASP A 80 2.81 2.14 20.15
C ASP A 80 1.82 0.99 20.38
N ASP A 81 1.20 0.50 19.31
CA ASP A 81 0.14 -0.51 19.33
C ASP A 81 0.64 -1.94 19.59
N VAL A 82 1.63 -2.40 18.82
CA VAL A 82 2.12 -3.79 18.84
C VAL A 82 3.59 -3.91 19.29
N LYS A 83 4.19 -2.82 19.79
CA LYS A 83 5.58 -2.79 20.29
C LYS A 83 6.62 -3.19 19.24
N ALA A 84 6.32 -2.93 17.96
CA ALA A 84 7.29 -3.07 16.88
C ALA A 84 8.52 -2.18 17.13
N SER A 85 9.70 -2.66 16.76
CA SER A 85 10.94 -1.91 16.95
C SER A 85 10.90 -0.58 16.19
N LYS A 86 11.40 0.48 16.83
CA LYS A 86 11.55 1.78 16.15
C LYS A 86 12.55 1.64 15.02
N SER A 87 12.07 1.83 13.79
CA SER A 87 12.92 1.82 12.60
C SER A 87 13.42 3.22 12.25
N SER A 88 14.70 3.33 11.90
CA SER A 88 15.26 4.54 11.27
C SER A 88 15.00 4.58 9.76
N GLY A 89 14.52 3.47 9.18
CA GLY A 89 14.14 3.34 7.78
C GLY A 89 12.63 3.41 7.56
N GLY A 90 12.22 3.39 6.29
CA GLY A 90 10.81 3.40 5.90
C GLY A 90 10.47 2.40 4.80
N ASP A 91 11.32 1.38 4.66
CA ASP A 91 11.06 0.27 3.75
C ASP A 91 10.11 -0.71 4.43
N LEU A 92 8.92 -0.87 3.84
CA LEU A 92 7.84 -1.72 4.32
C LEU A 92 7.81 -3.05 3.54
N MET A 93 8.84 -3.36 2.75
CA MET A 93 8.98 -4.67 2.10
C MET A 93 8.79 -5.85 3.06
N PRO A 94 9.32 -5.84 4.30
CA PRO A 94 9.07 -6.94 5.24
C PRO A 94 7.59 -7.20 5.50
N TRP A 95 6.74 -6.16 5.53
CA TRP A 95 5.30 -6.35 5.68
C TRP A 95 4.68 -7.00 4.43
N ALA A 96 5.13 -6.60 3.24
CA ALA A 96 4.65 -7.18 1.98
C ALA A 96 4.96 -8.68 1.89
N GLU A 97 6.20 -9.06 2.21
CA GLU A 97 6.64 -10.46 2.25
C GLU A 97 5.89 -11.29 3.30
N ARG A 98 5.33 -10.63 4.33
CA ARG A 98 4.52 -11.25 5.40
C ARG A 98 3.01 -11.19 5.15
N GLY A 99 2.60 -10.96 3.89
CA GLY A 99 1.20 -11.06 3.48
C GLY A 99 0.40 -9.76 3.56
N VAL A 100 1.07 -8.60 3.66
CA VAL A 100 0.42 -7.28 3.62
C VAL A 100 0.49 -6.69 2.21
N LEU A 101 -0.61 -6.72 1.47
CA LEU A 101 -0.68 -6.10 0.15
C LEU A 101 -0.74 -4.56 0.29
N LEU A 102 0.39 -3.90 0.05
CA LEU A 102 0.56 -2.44 0.09
C LEU A 102 0.28 -1.79 -1.28
N LEU A 103 -0.99 -1.66 -1.64
CA LEU A 103 -1.42 -1.27 -2.99
C LEU A 103 -1.80 0.22 -3.09
N ASN A 104 -1.20 0.98 -4.02
CA ASN A 104 -1.71 2.31 -4.35
C ASN A 104 -2.88 2.22 -5.35
N ALA A 105 -3.82 3.15 -5.30
CA ALA A 105 -4.90 3.24 -6.28
C ALA A 105 -4.39 3.62 -7.68
N VAL A 106 -3.36 4.46 -7.73
CA VAL A 106 -2.61 4.83 -8.94
C VAL A 106 -1.16 4.33 -8.77
N LEU A 107 -0.60 3.65 -9.77
CA LEU A 107 0.71 2.99 -9.60
C LEU A 107 1.92 3.80 -10.09
N THR A 108 1.70 4.96 -10.71
CA THR A 108 2.77 5.84 -11.21
C THR A 108 2.42 7.30 -10.98
N VAL A 109 3.43 8.15 -10.89
CA VAL A 109 3.28 9.60 -10.74
C VAL A 109 4.45 10.29 -11.43
N ARG A 110 4.27 11.50 -11.95
CA ARG A 110 5.37 12.34 -12.44
C ARG A 110 6.11 12.96 -11.25
N GLY A 111 7.42 13.09 -11.39
CA GLY A 111 8.25 13.75 -10.38
C GLY A 111 7.73 15.16 -10.05
N GLY A 112 7.56 15.45 -8.77
CA GLY A 112 7.08 16.75 -8.28
C GLY A 112 5.59 17.05 -8.51
N ALA A 113 4.82 16.15 -9.12
CA ALA A 113 3.41 16.41 -9.46
C ALA A 113 2.49 15.30 -8.93
N ALA A 114 2.05 15.43 -7.68
CA ALA A 114 1.05 14.55 -7.06
C ALA A 114 -0.21 14.42 -7.94
N ASN A 115 -0.81 13.23 -7.96
CA ASN A 115 -2.01 12.89 -8.76
C ASN A 115 -1.90 13.08 -10.28
N SER A 116 -0.70 13.31 -10.83
CA SER A 116 -0.51 13.58 -12.26
C SER A 116 -0.97 12.46 -13.20
N HIS A 117 -1.07 11.22 -12.71
CA HIS A 117 -1.60 10.07 -13.44
C HIS A 117 -2.96 9.57 -12.93
N GLN A 118 -3.64 10.37 -12.11
CA GLN A 118 -5.02 10.10 -11.72
C GLN A 118 -5.93 10.12 -12.97
N ASN A 119 -6.94 9.24 -12.98
CA ASN A 119 -7.90 9.04 -14.06
C ASN A 119 -7.23 8.66 -15.39
N LYS A 120 -6.07 8.01 -15.34
CA LYS A 120 -5.34 7.50 -16.52
C LYS A 120 -5.45 5.98 -16.70
N GLY A 121 -6.27 5.32 -15.89
CA GLY A 121 -6.64 3.90 -16.06
C GLY A 121 -6.04 2.96 -15.01
N TRP A 122 -5.11 3.43 -14.18
CA TRP A 122 -4.57 2.63 -13.07
C TRP A 122 -5.65 2.22 -12.08
N GLU A 123 -6.65 3.07 -11.87
CA GLU A 123 -7.75 2.81 -10.95
C GLU A 123 -8.51 1.54 -11.35
N ARG A 124 -8.79 1.36 -12.65
CA ARG A 124 -9.45 0.16 -13.18
C ARG A 124 -8.62 -1.10 -12.94
N PHE A 125 -7.30 -1.00 -13.10
CA PHE A 125 -6.41 -2.13 -12.83
C PHE A 125 -6.42 -2.48 -11.34
N THR A 126 -6.27 -1.49 -10.47
CA THR A 126 -6.21 -1.72 -9.01
C THR A 126 -7.57 -2.12 -8.43
N ASP A 127 -8.68 -1.69 -9.04
CA ASP A 127 -10.02 -2.19 -8.76
C ASP A 127 -10.14 -3.68 -9.10
N ALA A 128 -9.57 -4.11 -10.23
CA ALA A 128 -9.54 -5.53 -10.60
C ALA A 128 -8.69 -6.36 -9.62
N VAL A 129 -7.57 -5.82 -9.12
CA VAL A 129 -6.77 -6.46 -8.06
C VAL A 129 -7.58 -6.62 -6.77
N ILE A 130 -8.23 -5.55 -6.30
CA ILE A 130 -9.08 -5.60 -5.10
C ILE A 130 -10.24 -6.58 -5.28
N SER A 131 -10.85 -6.61 -6.47
CA SER A 131 -11.91 -7.57 -6.80
C SER A 131 -11.40 -9.01 -6.79
N ALA A 132 -10.18 -9.26 -7.28
CA ALA A 132 -9.56 -10.58 -7.22
C ALA A 132 -9.32 -11.02 -5.76
N VAL A 133 -8.87 -10.12 -4.88
CA VAL A 133 -8.76 -10.41 -3.43
C VAL A 133 -10.13 -10.73 -2.84
N ASN A 134 -11.13 -9.88 -3.10
CA ASN A 134 -12.49 -10.02 -2.57
C ASN A 134 -13.13 -11.36 -2.97
N THR A 135 -12.90 -11.79 -4.21
CA THR A 135 -13.50 -13.01 -4.75
C THR A 135 -12.71 -14.26 -4.36
N ARG A 136 -11.37 -14.23 -4.46
CA ARG A 136 -10.54 -15.44 -4.41
C ARG A 136 -9.88 -15.71 -3.05
N CYS A 137 -9.57 -14.70 -2.24
CA CYS A 137 -8.93 -14.93 -0.93
C CYS A 137 -9.98 -15.30 0.11
N PRO A 138 -9.79 -16.33 0.96
CA PRO A 138 -10.84 -16.87 1.84
C PRO A 138 -11.28 -15.88 2.94
N GLY A 139 -10.35 -15.13 3.52
CA GLY A 139 -10.61 -14.14 4.56
C GLY A 139 -9.44 -13.18 4.67
N VAL A 140 -9.70 -11.87 4.64
CA VAL A 140 -8.66 -10.81 4.58
C VAL A 140 -9.10 -9.64 5.45
N VAL A 141 -8.16 -8.98 6.11
CA VAL A 141 -8.39 -7.70 6.80
C VAL A 141 -8.02 -6.53 5.90
N PHE A 142 -8.94 -5.59 5.72
CA PHE A 142 -8.71 -4.35 4.99
C PHE A 142 -8.48 -3.19 5.97
N LEU A 143 -7.28 -2.61 5.94
CA LEU A 143 -6.92 -1.40 6.68
C LEU A 143 -7.15 -0.18 5.78
N LEU A 144 -8.26 0.52 6.00
CA LEU A 144 -8.73 1.60 5.11
C LEU A 144 -8.55 2.97 5.76
N TRP A 145 -7.39 3.57 5.52
CA TRP A 145 -7.02 4.87 6.10
C TRP A 145 -7.48 6.03 5.22
N GLY A 146 -8.47 6.77 5.70
CA GLY A 146 -9.05 7.91 5.01
C GLY A 146 -10.13 7.55 3.98
N LYS A 147 -10.87 8.58 3.57
CA LYS A 147 -12.03 8.43 2.69
C LYS A 147 -11.71 7.80 1.32
N PRO A 148 -10.59 8.12 0.63
CA PRO A 148 -10.29 7.50 -0.66
C PRO A 148 -10.19 5.98 -0.60
N ALA A 149 -9.46 5.43 0.38
CA ALA A 149 -9.35 3.99 0.58
C ALA A 149 -10.70 3.34 0.91
N GLN A 150 -11.50 4.00 1.77
CA GLN A 150 -12.85 3.53 2.12
C GLN A 150 -13.80 3.50 0.93
N THR A 151 -13.76 4.52 0.06
CA THR A 151 -14.57 4.56 -1.16
C THR A 151 -14.14 3.48 -2.15
N LYS A 152 -12.82 3.30 -2.37
CA LYS A 152 -12.30 2.29 -3.30
C LYS A 152 -12.68 0.86 -2.91
N CYS A 153 -12.73 0.57 -1.61
CA CYS A 153 -13.07 -0.74 -1.07
C CYS A 153 -14.54 -0.86 -0.63
N ALA A 154 -15.45 -0.01 -1.12
CA ALA A 154 -16.84 -0.02 -0.70
C ALA A 154 -17.59 -1.32 -1.04
N SER A 155 -17.17 -2.03 -2.11
CA SER A 155 -17.78 -3.28 -2.59
C SER A 155 -17.25 -4.56 -1.92
N ILE A 156 -16.37 -4.44 -0.92
CA ILE A 156 -15.81 -5.61 -0.22
C ILE A 156 -16.90 -6.38 0.51
N ASN A 157 -16.89 -7.71 0.37
CA ASN A 157 -17.82 -8.60 1.05
C ASN A 157 -17.46 -8.70 2.54
N LYS A 158 -18.12 -7.90 3.37
CA LYS A 158 -17.89 -7.84 4.82
C LYS A 158 -18.33 -9.09 5.60
N LYS A 159 -19.03 -10.04 4.97
CA LYS A 159 -19.30 -11.36 5.58
C LYS A 159 -18.04 -12.24 5.54
N LYS A 160 -17.25 -12.08 4.47
CA LYS A 160 -16.03 -12.86 4.20
C LYS A 160 -14.77 -12.19 4.72
N HIS A 161 -14.72 -10.87 4.65
CA HIS A 161 -13.56 -10.04 5.03
C HIS A 161 -13.87 -9.21 6.26
N ARG A 162 -12.83 -8.59 6.84
CA ARG A 162 -12.96 -7.59 7.91
C ARG A 162 -12.41 -6.26 7.45
N VAL A 163 -12.99 -5.18 7.96
CA VAL A 163 -12.61 -3.81 7.59
C VAL A 163 -12.35 -3.02 8.86
N LEU A 164 -11.14 -2.49 8.98
CA LEU A 164 -10.76 -1.51 10.00
C LEU A 164 -10.53 -0.19 9.29
N ALA A 165 -11.34 0.81 9.61
CA ALA A 165 -11.31 2.13 8.98
C ALA A 165 -10.97 3.22 10.00
N SER A 166 -10.14 4.17 9.58
CA SER A 166 -9.77 5.36 10.36
C SER A 166 -9.62 6.56 9.43
N SER A 167 -9.28 7.72 9.98
CA SER A 167 -8.75 8.83 9.19
C SER A 167 -7.41 8.47 8.53
N HIS A 168 -6.94 9.33 7.63
CA HIS A 168 -5.65 9.13 6.97
C HIS A 168 -4.50 9.49 7.94
N PRO A 169 -3.36 8.77 7.91
CA PRO A 169 -2.17 9.05 8.75
C PRO A 169 -1.47 10.39 8.41
N SER A 170 -2.04 11.22 7.55
CA SER A 170 -1.46 12.53 7.22
C SER A 170 -1.62 13.47 8.41
N PRO A 171 -0.65 14.38 8.68
CA PRO A 171 -0.76 15.37 9.75
C PRO A 171 -2.08 16.16 9.77
N LEU A 172 -2.72 16.32 8.60
CA LEU A 172 -3.98 17.05 8.46
C LEU A 172 -5.17 16.36 9.15
N SER A 173 -5.16 15.02 9.25
CA SER A 173 -6.32 14.25 9.70
C SER A 173 -6.00 13.19 10.75
N ASN A 174 -4.73 13.03 11.13
CA ASN A 174 -4.26 11.94 11.96
C ASN A 174 -4.97 11.87 13.33
N THR A 175 -5.17 13.01 14.00
CA THR A 175 -5.68 13.09 15.38
C THR A 175 -7.02 13.82 15.54
N LYS A 176 -7.42 14.67 14.58
CA LYS A 176 -8.53 15.64 14.75
C LYS A 176 -9.86 15.16 14.14
N THR A 177 -10.14 13.87 14.14
CA THR A 177 -11.37 13.32 13.53
C THR A 177 -12.12 12.42 14.52
N LYS A 178 -13.37 12.06 14.20
CA LYS A 178 -14.19 11.15 15.02
C LYS A 178 -13.59 9.74 15.14
N SER A 179 -12.73 9.35 14.20
CA SER A 179 -12.06 8.04 14.16
C SER A 179 -10.61 8.26 13.74
N PRO A 180 -9.76 8.76 14.66
CA PRO A 180 -8.37 9.12 14.35
C PRO A 180 -7.55 7.88 13.97
N PHE A 181 -6.49 8.09 13.20
CA PHE A 181 -5.52 7.03 12.87
C PHE A 181 -4.61 6.76 14.08
N THR A 182 -4.04 7.80 14.68
CA THR A 182 -3.31 7.67 15.95
C THR A 182 -4.26 7.22 17.06
N GLY A 183 -3.86 6.18 17.79
CA GLY A 183 -4.66 5.51 18.81
C GLY A 183 -5.73 4.58 18.24
N SER A 184 -5.77 4.37 16.92
CA SER A 184 -6.74 3.45 16.29
C SER A 184 -6.51 2.00 16.73
N ARG A 185 -5.25 1.67 17.07
CA ARG A 185 -4.80 0.31 17.39
C ARG A 185 -5.13 -0.68 16.30
N CYS A 186 -4.97 -0.25 15.05
CA CYS A 186 -5.41 -1.02 13.90
C CYS A 186 -4.55 -2.25 13.64
N PHE A 187 -3.30 -2.30 14.12
CA PHE A 187 -2.38 -3.42 13.90
C PHE A 187 -2.68 -4.58 14.84
N SER A 188 -2.88 -4.32 16.13
CA SER A 188 -3.30 -5.35 17.10
C SER A 188 -4.67 -5.90 16.75
N LYS A 189 -5.67 -5.03 16.50
CA LYS A 189 -7.01 -5.44 16.05
C LYS A 189 -6.97 -6.24 14.75
N CYS A 190 -6.07 -5.90 13.83
CA CYS A 190 -5.89 -6.68 12.60
C CYS A 190 -5.42 -8.10 12.91
N ASN A 191 -4.41 -8.24 13.76
CA ASN A 191 -3.90 -9.55 14.16
C ASN A 191 -4.96 -10.38 14.91
N ASP A 192 -5.71 -9.76 15.82
CA ASP A 192 -6.81 -10.42 16.51
C ASP A 192 -7.84 -10.96 15.50
N LEU A 193 -8.31 -10.12 14.57
CA LEU A 193 -9.27 -10.53 13.54
C LEU A 193 -8.74 -11.62 12.60
N LEU A 194 -7.44 -11.61 12.29
CA LEU A 194 -6.83 -12.68 11.48
C LEU A 194 -6.92 -14.02 12.21
N LEU A 195 -6.59 -14.05 13.50
CA LEU A 195 -6.54 -15.27 14.29
C LEU A 195 -7.93 -15.76 14.71
N THR A 196 -8.81 -14.87 15.18
CA THR A 196 -10.11 -15.25 15.77
C THR A 196 -11.21 -15.39 14.74
N ASP A 197 -11.38 -14.37 13.90
CA ASP A 197 -12.54 -14.23 13.03
C ASP A 197 -12.34 -14.93 11.68
N LEU A 198 -11.10 -14.95 11.20
CA LEU A 198 -10.73 -15.42 9.88
C LEU A 198 -9.93 -16.73 9.88
N GLY A 199 -9.51 -17.20 11.06
CA GLY A 199 -8.86 -18.50 11.24
C GLY A 199 -7.51 -18.64 10.54
N HIS A 200 -6.74 -17.56 10.39
CA HIS A 200 -5.36 -17.65 9.91
C HIS A 200 -4.46 -18.31 10.95
N ASP A 201 -3.52 -19.15 10.52
CA ASP A 201 -2.59 -19.85 11.41
C ASP A 201 -1.61 -18.91 12.13
N SER A 202 -1.40 -17.71 11.61
CA SER A 202 -0.47 -16.74 12.18
C SER A 202 -0.86 -15.30 11.91
N ALA A 203 -0.63 -14.47 12.93
CA ALA A 203 -0.69 -13.01 12.86
C ALA A 203 0.40 -12.44 11.93
N VAL A 204 0.27 -11.17 11.58
CA VAL A 204 1.33 -10.45 10.87
C VAL A 204 2.36 -9.96 11.90
N ASN A 205 3.63 -10.28 11.65
CA ASN A 205 4.76 -9.65 12.32
C ASN A 205 5.01 -8.27 11.71
N TRP A 206 4.66 -7.23 12.45
CA TRP A 206 4.73 -5.83 12.02
C TRP A 206 6.10 -5.16 12.26
N ASP A 207 7.11 -5.89 12.74
CA ASP A 207 8.46 -5.33 12.85
C ASP A 207 9.08 -5.13 11.45
N LEU A 208 9.99 -4.16 11.30
CA LEU A 208 10.77 -3.98 10.06
C LEU A 208 12.13 -4.69 10.11
N ALA A 209 12.52 -5.19 11.29
CA ALA A 209 13.67 -6.07 11.41
C ALA A 209 13.41 -7.41 10.68
N PRO A 210 14.46 -8.00 10.07
CA PRO A 210 14.41 -9.39 9.64
C PRO A 210 14.19 -10.31 10.85
N GLU A 211 13.54 -11.45 10.61
CA GLU A 211 13.34 -12.50 11.62
C GLU A 211 14.64 -13.27 11.90
#